data_AF-A0A9E2X995-F1
#
_entry.id   AF-A0A9E2X995-F1
#
_cell.length_a   1.000
_cell.length_b   1.000
_cell.length_c   1.000
_cell.angle_alpha   90.00
_cell.angle_beta   90.00
_cell.angle_gamma   90.00
#
_symmetry.space_group_name_H-M   'P 1'
#
loop_
_entity.id
_entity.type
_entity.pdbx_description
1 polymer ?
#
loop_
_entity_poly.entity_id
_entity_poly.type
_entity_poly.pdbx_seq_one_letter_code
_entity_poly.pdbx_strand_id
1 'polypeptide(L)'
;DSTRCAAEIGDRHWRLLLNRHDDVVRQELARFHGREVKTLGDGFLATFDGPARAVRCAAAIIERVRPLGVEVRSGLHTGEIEIGRDDVGGIAVHIAARVTELAGSGEILVSSTVRDLVAGSGLGFRDRGSHTLKGLPEPLRLFAAKV
;
A
#
# COMPACT_ATOMS: atom_id res chain seq x y z
N ASP A 1 -0.57 -2.14 -14.89
CA ASP A 1 0.84 -2.19 -15.31
C ASP A 1 1.24 -0.79 -15.76
N SER A 2 2.06 -0.12 -14.96
CA SER A 2 2.46 1.28 -15.14
C SER A 2 3.46 1.47 -16.29
N THR A 3 4.35 0.50 -16.52
CA THR A 3 5.31 0.54 -17.63
C THR A 3 4.61 0.57 -18.98
N ARG A 4 3.56 -0.24 -19.15
CA ARG A 4 2.74 -0.23 -20.36
C ARG A 4 2.03 1.12 -20.53
N CYS A 5 1.44 1.65 -19.47
CA CYS A 5 0.78 2.96 -19.51
C CYS A 5 1.76 4.07 -19.94
N ALA A 6 2.97 4.10 -19.36
CA ALA A 6 4.01 5.06 -19.72
C ALA A 6 4.37 5.00 -21.22
N ALA A 7 4.50 3.79 -21.77
CA ALA A 7 4.77 3.57 -23.20
C ALA A 7 3.62 4.05 -24.11
N GLU A 8 2.36 3.89 -23.68
CA GLU A 8 1.17 4.26 -24.46
C GLU A 8 0.93 5.77 -24.51
N ILE A 9 1.12 6.49 -23.38
CA ILE A 9 0.80 7.93 -23.30
C ILE A 9 2.02 8.85 -23.50
N GLY A 10 3.22 8.27 -23.48
CA GLY A 10 4.50 8.95 -23.62
C GLY A 10 4.96 9.68 -22.36
N ASP A 11 6.28 9.84 -22.23
CA ASP A 11 6.98 10.29 -21.01
C ASP A 11 6.44 11.60 -20.41
N ARG A 12 6.05 12.56 -21.27
CA ARG A 12 5.55 13.86 -20.79
C ARG A 12 4.20 13.71 -20.09
N HIS A 13 3.26 12.98 -20.69
CA HIS A 13 1.94 12.76 -20.08
C HIS A 13 2.05 11.84 -18.88
N TRP A 14 2.91 10.82 -18.95
CA TRP A 14 3.21 9.94 -17.82
C TRP A 14 3.71 10.73 -16.61
N ARG A 15 4.65 11.65 -16.80
CA ARG A 15 5.15 12.50 -15.72
C ARG A 15 4.06 13.38 -15.10
N LEU A 16 3.17 13.95 -15.92
CA LEU A 16 2.06 14.76 -15.42
C LEU A 16 1.04 13.92 -14.64
N LEU A 17 0.79 12.68 -15.09
CA LEU A 17 -0.07 11.73 -14.41
C LEU A 17 0.51 11.30 -13.06
N LEU A 18 1.81 10.96 -13.03
CA LEU A 18 2.53 10.66 -11.79
C LEU A 18 2.51 11.81 -10.80
N ASN A 19 2.76 13.05 -11.24
CA ASN A 19 2.69 14.21 -10.33
C ASN A 19 1.30 14.36 -9.68
N ARG A 20 0.22 14.20 -10.46
CA ARG A 20 -1.15 14.26 -9.93
C ARG A 20 -1.47 13.10 -8.98
N HIS A 21 -1.00 11.90 -9.33
CA HIS A 21 -1.10 10.73 -8.47
C HIS A 21 -0.38 10.97 -7.13
N ASP A 22 0.86 11.43 -7.17
CA ASP A 22 1.69 11.69 -6.00
C ASP A 22 1.08 12.75 -5.09
N ASP A 23 0.51 13.81 -5.68
CA ASP A 23 -0.20 14.85 -4.93
C ASP A 23 -1.42 14.28 -4.19
N VAL A 24 -2.20 13.40 -4.83
CA VAL A 24 -3.33 12.72 -4.18
C VAL A 24 -2.86 11.82 -3.05
N VAL A 25 -1.81 11.02 -3.27
CA VAL A 25 -1.26 10.13 -2.24
C VAL A 25 -0.78 10.93 -1.04
N ARG A 26 0.01 12.00 -1.25
CA ARG A 26 0.53 12.85 -0.16
C ARG A 26 -0.58 13.53 0.64
N GLN A 27 -1.65 13.98 -0.03
CA GLN A 27 -2.81 14.56 0.65
C GLN A 27 -3.50 13.54 1.57
N GLU A 28 -3.71 12.31 1.11
CA GLU A 28 -4.31 11.28 1.95
C GLU A 28 -3.36 10.81 3.06
N LEU A 29 -2.06 10.68 2.79
CA LEU A 29 -1.06 10.41 3.83
C LEU A 29 -1.15 11.47 4.94
N ALA A 30 -1.14 12.77 4.59
CA ALA A 30 -1.28 13.85 5.55
C ALA A 30 -2.60 13.77 6.35
N ARG A 31 -3.71 13.51 5.66
CA ARG A 31 -5.05 13.38 6.27
C ARG A 31 -5.15 12.25 7.28
N PHE A 32 -4.50 11.12 7.01
CA PHE A 32 -4.53 9.93 7.86
C PHE A 32 -3.29 9.79 8.75
N HIS A 33 -2.52 10.86 8.92
CA HIS A 33 -1.30 10.89 9.74
C HIS A 33 -0.26 9.81 9.33
N GLY A 34 -0.21 9.49 8.04
CA GLY A 34 0.84 8.68 7.44
C GLY A 34 2.09 9.51 7.19
N ARG A 35 3.25 8.88 7.40
CA ARG A 35 4.56 9.46 7.08
C ARG A 35 5.11 8.80 5.82
N GLU A 36 5.24 9.57 4.75
CA GLU A 36 6.00 9.16 3.56
C GLU A 36 7.46 8.88 3.98
N VAL A 37 7.95 7.69 3.63
CA VAL A 37 9.36 7.32 3.79
C VAL A 37 10.10 7.65 2.50
N LYS A 38 9.64 7.09 1.39
CA LYS A 38 10.21 7.31 0.05
C LYS A 38 9.24 6.89 -1.05
N THR A 39 9.47 7.42 -2.24
CA THR A 39 8.85 6.95 -3.47
C THR A 39 9.63 5.78 -4.07
N LEU A 40 8.95 4.95 -4.84
CA LEU A 40 9.46 3.73 -5.47
C LEU A 40 9.20 3.76 -6.98
N GLY A 41 9.37 4.94 -7.60
CA GLY A 41 8.97 5.19 -8.99
C GLY A 41 7.50 5.62 -9.06
N ASP A 42 6.61 4.67 -9.28
CA ASP A 42 5.14 4.86 -9.31
C ASP A 42 4.45 4.42 -7.99
N GLY A 43 5.22 3.92 -7.03
CA GLY A 43 4.75 3.48 -5.72
C GLY A 43 5.25 4.35 -4.57
N PHE A 44 4.68 4.13 -3.39
CA PHE A 44 5.06 4.80 -2.15
C PHE A 44 5.35 3.77 -1.06
N LEU A 45 6.38 4.05 -0.24
CA LEU A 45 6.54 3.45 1.07
C LEU A 45 6.15 4.49 2.12
N ALA A 46 5.19 4.15 2.96
CA ALA A 46 4.73 5.01 4.05
C ALA A 46 4.56 4.21 5.34
N THR A 47 4.74 4.89 6.47
CA THR A 47 4.53 4.32 7.81
C THR A 47 3.36 5.00 8.49
N PHE A 48 2.71 4.25 9.38
CA PHE A 48 1.60 4.74 10.19
C PHE A 48 1.78 4.23 11.61
N ASP A 49 1.39 5.05 12.58
CA ASP A 49 1.33 4.73 14.00
C ASP A 49 0.07 3.92 14.38
N GLY A 50 -0.78 3.57 13.42
CA GLY A 50 -1.98 2.76 13.63
C GLY A 50 -2.45 2.02 12.36
N PRO A 51 -2.63 0.68 12.40
CA PRO A 51 -2.97 -0.10 11.21
C PRO A 51 -4.35 0.25 10.62
N ALA A 52 -5.32 0.62 11.46
CA ALA A 52 -6.65 1.04 10.98
C ALA A 52 -6.59 2.33 10.15
N ARG A 53 -5.70 3.28 10.51
CA ARG A 53 -5.48 4.50 9.74
C ARG A 53 -4.86 4.18 8.38
N ALA A 54 -3.86 3.30 8.36
CA ALA A 54 -3.22 2.87 7.12
C ALA A 54 -4.24 2.26 6.14
N VAL A 55 -5.13 1.36 6.60
CA VAL A 55 -6.16 0.76 5.75
C VAL A 55 -7.13 1.81 5.19
N ARG A 56 -7.57 2.75 6.03
CA ARG A 56 -8.47 3.84 5.61
C ARG A 56 -7.79 4.80 4.63
N CYS A 57 -6.50 5.07 4.82
CA CYS A 57 -5.71 5.85 3.88
C CYS A 57 -5.63 5.17 2.51
N ALA A 58 -5.31 3.88 2.47
CA ALA A 58 -5.24 3.12 1.22
C ALA A 58 -6.60 3.12 0.49
N ALA A 59 -7.70 2.96 1.22
CA ALA A 59 -9.06 3.06 0.68
C ALA A 59 -9.34 4.44 0.05
N ALA A 60 -8.99 5.51 0.77
CA ALA A 60 -9.19 6.86 0.27
C ALA A 60 -8.32 7.17 -0.97
N ILE A 61 -7.09 6.66 -1.01
CA ILE A 61 -6.21 6.80 -2.18
C ILE A 61 -6.85 6.14 -3.39
N ILE A 62 -7.31 4.88 -3.27
CA ILE A 62 -7.98 4.16 -4.38
C ILE A 62 -9.14 4.96 -4.95
N GLU A 63 -10.01 5.50 -4.09
CA GLU A 63 -11.16 6.30 -4.55
C GLU A 63 -10.73 7.61 -5.23
N ARG A 64 -9.69 8.27 -4.72
CA ARG A 64 -9.25 9.58 -5.24
C ARG A 64 -8.38 9.51 -6.49
N VAL A 65 -7.70 8.39 -6.75
CA VAL A 65 -6.92 8.22 -7.98
C VAL A 65 -7.75 7.72 -9.15
N ARG A 66 -8.91 7.08 -8.92
CA ARG A 66 -9.84 6.63 -9.98
C ARG A 66 -10.18 7.72 -11.01
N PRO A 67 -10.52 8.96 -10.63
CA PRO A 67 -10.77 10.05 -11.59
C PRO A 67 -9.57 10.42 -12.46
N LEU A 68 -8.34 10.05 -12.08
CA LEU A 68 -7.14 10.24 -12.88
C LEU A 68 -6.99 9.17 -13.98
N GLY A 69 -7.89 8.16 -14.01
CA GLY A 69 -7.84 7.06 -14.97
C GLY A 69 -6.80 5.99 -14.62
N VAL A 70 -6.34 5.95 -13.38
CA VAL A 70 -5.39 4.94 -12.89
C VAL A 70 -5.98 4.16 -11.72
N GLU A 71 -5.48 2.94 -11.56
CA GLU A 71 -5.77 2.10 -10.41
C GLU A 71 -4.48 1.87 -9.65
N VAL A 72 -4.58 1.87 -8.33
CA VAL A 72 -3.47 1.53 -7.43
C VAL A 72 -3.80 0.26 -6.66
N ARG A 73 -2.75 -0.38 -6.16
CA ARG A 73 -2.86 -1.52 -5.25
C ARG A 73 -2.06 -1.22 -4.00
N SER A 74 -2.44 -1.79 -2.87
CA SER A 74 -1.77 -1.53 -1.60
C SER A 74 -1.57 -2.81 -0.81
N GLY A 75 -0.38 -2.99 -0.26
CA GLY A 75 -0.07 -4.05 0.69
C GLY A 75 0.30 -3.48 2.05
N LEU A 76 -0.35 -3.98 3.11
CA LEU A 76 -0.11 -3.51 4.46
C LEU A 76 0.35 -4.65 5.37
N HIS A 77 1.35 -4.35 6.19
CA HIS A 77 1.85 -5.22 7.23
C HIS A 77 2.22 -4.39 8.47
N THR A 78 2.15 -5.02 9.64
CA THR A 78 2.59 -4.45 10.90
C THR A 78 3.63 -5.39 11.50
N GLY A 79 4.77 -4.82 11.87
CA GLY A 79 5.87 -5.50 12.53
C GLY A 79 6.95 -4.50 12.92
N GLU A 80 7.96 -4.98 13.63
CA GLU A 80 9.09 -4.16 14.05
C GLU A 80 9.92 -3.70 12.84
N ILE A 81 10.36 -2.44 12.90
CA ILE A 81 11.20 -1.81 11.88
C ILE A 81 12.33 -1.03 12.55
N GLU A 82 13.46 -0.93 11.85
CA GLU A 82 14.53 -0.01 12.22
C GLU A 82 14.30 1.34 11.55
N ILE A 83 14.27 2.42 12.33
CA ILE A 83 14.06 3.77 11.81
C ILE A 83 15.44 4.44 11.63
N GLY A 84 15.82 4.66 10.39
CA GLY A 84 16.98 5.47 10.01
C GLY A 84 16.63 6.96 9.94
N ARG A 85 17.58 7.78 9.48
CA ARG A 85 17.38 9.22 9.30
C ARG A 85 16.24 9.53 8.31
N ASP A 86 16.30 8.89 7.15
CA ASP A 86 15.38 9.12 6.01
C ASP A 86 14.84 7.81 5.41
N ASP A 87 14.98 6.68 6.12
CA ASP A 87 14.55 5.37 5.63
C ASP A 87 14.10 4.45 6.76
N VAL A 88 13.44 3.34 6.40
CA VAL A 88 13.10 2.26 7.32
C VAL A 88 13.63 0.92 6.81
N GLY A 89 14.12 0.11 7.73
CA GLY A 89 14.65 -1.23 7.47
C GLY A 89 13.93 -2.32 8.26
N GLY A 90 14.23 -3.56 7.93
CA GLY A 90 13.75 -4.74 8.65
C GLY A 90 12.79 -5.61 7.84
N ILE A 91 12.56 -6.82 8.36
CA ILE A 91 11.77 -7.84 7.69
C ILE A 91 10.33 -7.38 7.40
N ALA A 92 9.74 -6.56 8.27
CA ALA A 92 8.39 -6.05 8.11
C ALA A 92 8.22 -5.22 6.82
N VAL A 93 9.25 -4.46 6.41
CA VAL A 93 9.25 -3.68 5.15
C VAL A 93 9.20 -4.62 3.95
N HIS A 94 9.99 -5.70 3.98
CA HIS A 94 9.96 -6.70 2.93
C HIS A 94 8.62 -7.43 2.86
N ILE A 95 8.03 -7.78 4.01
CA ILE A 95 6.68 -8.39 4.05
C ILE A 95 5.66 -7.46 3.42
N ALA A 96 5.62 -6.17 3.79
CA ALA A 96 4.70 -5.20 3.22
C ALA A 96 4.84 -5.10 1.68
N ALA A 97 6.07 -5.09 1.17
CA ALA A 97 6.33 -5.11 -0.27
C ALA A 97 5.78 -6.38 -0.94
N ARG A 98 6.02 -7.57 -0.36
CA ARG A 98 5.49 -8.84 -0.90
C ARG A 98 3.97 -8.92 -0.84
N VAL A 99 3.35 -8.37 0.20
CA VAL A 99 1.89 -8.27 0.27
C VAL A 99 1.36 -7.35 -0.84
N THR A 100 2.07 -6.26 -1.14
CA THR A 100 1.68 -5.34 -2.22
C THR A 100 1.77 -6.01 -3.60
N GLU A 101 2.81 -6.82 -3.82
CA GLU A 101 3.00 -7.55 -5.09
C GLU A 101 1.85 -8.53 -5.39
N LEU A 102 1.25 -9.12 -4.34
CA LEU A 102 0.12 -10.04 -4.44
C LEU A 102 -1.24 -9.35 -4.55
N ALA A 103 -1.32 -8.05 -4.26
CA ALA A 103 -2.56 -7.29 -4.38
C ALA A 103 -2.93 -7.09 -5.86
N GLY A 104 -4.22 -7.28 -6.16
CA GLY A 104 -4.82 -6.94 -7.44
C GLY A 104 -5.00 -5.42 -7.64
N SER A 105 -5.37 -5.03 -8.86
CA SER A 105 -5.72 -3.64 -9.17
C SER A 105 -6.90 -3.16 -8.32
N GLY A 106 -6.77 -2.00 -7.68
CA GLY A 106 -7.80 -1.47 -6.76
C GLY A 106 -7.97 -2.29 -5.48
N GLU A 107 -7.07 -3.25 -5.18
CA GLU A 107 -7.15 -4.10 -3.99
C GLU A 107 -6.23 -3.58 -2.88
N ILE A 108 -6.73 -3.65 -1.64
CA ILE A 108 -5.95 -3.45 -0.42
C ILE A 108 -5.77 -4.81 0.22
N LEU A 109 -4.55 -5.35 0.15
CA LEU A 109 -4.21 -6.63 0.76
C LEU A 109 -3.47 -6.38 2.08
N VAL A 110 -3.84 -7.11 3.12
CA VAL A 110 -3.24 -6.97 4.45
C VAL A 110 -2.83 -8.32 5.01
N SER A 111 -1.76 -8.33 5.79
CA SER A 111 -1.37 -9.51 6.59
C SER A 111 -2.39 -9.81 7.71
N SER A 112 -2.39 -11.05 8.20
CA SER A 112 -3.16 -11.45 9.40
C SER A 112 -2.92 -10.52 10.60
N THR A 113 -1.66 -10.11 10.83
CA THR A 113 -1.30 -9.19 11.92
C THR A 113 -2.06 -7.88 11.86
N VAL A 114 -2.16 -7.27 10.68
CA VAL A 114 -2.93 -6.03 10.49
C VAL A 114 -4.40 -6.27 10.79
N ARG A 115 -4.97 -7.37 10.26
CA ARG A 115 -6.38 -7.71 10.47
C ARG A 115 -6.71 -7.93 11.95
N ASP A 116 -5.82 -8.56 12.70
CA ASP A 116 -6.02 -8.86 14.12
C ASP A 116 -5.89 -7.58 14.98
N LEU A 117 -4.93 -6.70 14.66
CA LEU A 117 -4.74 -5.43 15.38
C LEU A 117 -5.86 -4.40 15.15
N VAL A 118 -6.69 -4.57 14.12
CA VAL A 118 -7.82 -3.67 13.82
C VAL A 118 -9.18 -4.25 14.21
N ALA A 119 -9.21 -5.30 15.03
CA ALA A 119 -10.45 -5.83 15.59
C ALA A 119 -11.25 -4.70 16.30
N GLY A 120 -12.55 -4.60 16.00
CA GLY A 120 -13.41 -3.54 16.53
C GLY A 120 -13.35 -2.18 15.81
N SER A 121 -12.48 -2.03 14.80
CA SER A 121 -12.37 -0.76 14.03
C SER A 121 -13.50 -0.50 13.03
N GLY A 122 -14.41 -1.46 12.84
CA GLY A 122 -15.45 -1.45 11.81
C GLY A 122 -14.97 -1.78 10.39
N LEU A 123 -13.68 -2.08 10.19
CA LEU A 123 -13.13 -2.50 8.90
C LEU A 123 -13.53 -3.96 8.59
N GLY A 124 -14.02 -4.18 7.37
CA GLY A 124 -14.37 -5.51 6.88
C GLY A 124 -13.22 -6.15 6.10
N PHE A 125 -13.08 -7.47 6.21
CA PHE A 125 -12.04 -8.23 5.51
C PHE A 125 -12.60 -9.48 4.85
N ARG A 126 -12.03 -9.87 3.70
CA ARG A 126 -12.26 -11.15 3.03
C ARG A 126 -10.96 -11.95 3.06
N ASP A 127 -11.04 -13.20 3.52
CA ASP A 127 -9.90 -14.10 3.53
C ASP A 127 -9.39 -14.38 2.12
N ARG A 128 -8.08 -14.29 1.92
CA ARG A 128 -7.39 -14.59 0.66
C ARG A 128 -6.48 -15.82 0.79
N GLY A 129 -6.57 -16.54 1.91
CA GLY A 129 -5.82 -17.77 2.15
C GLY A 129 -4.39 -17.52 2.59
N SER A 130 -3.61 -18.60 2.66
CA SER A 130 -2.21 -18.58 3.05
C SER A 130 -1.29 -18.49 1.84
N HIS A 131 -0.27 -17.64 1.91
CA HIS A 131 0.66 -17.36 0.83
C HIS A 131 2.10 -17.55 1.30
N THR A 132 2.89 -18.33 0.56
CA THR A 132 4.34 -18.41 0.78
C THR A 132 4.99 -17.19 0.14
N LEU A 133 5.58 -16.33 0.97
CA LEU A 133 6.26 -15.12 0.49
C LEU A 133 7.75 -15.40 0.34
N LYS A 134 8.35 -14.93 -0.76
CA LYS A 134 9.78 -15.12 -1.03
C LYS A 134 10.63 -14.60 0.12
N GLY A 135 11.45 -15.47 0.70
CA GLY A 135 12.38 -15.13 1.78
C GLY A 135 11.79 -15.23 3.19
N LEU A 136 10.52 -15.62 3.36
CA LEU A 136 9.95 -15.95 4.65
C LEU A 136 9.91 -17.47 4.87
N PRO A 137 10.19 -17.95 6.09
CA PRO A 137 10.17 -19.38 6.40
C PRO A 137 8.75 -19.94 6.47
N GLU A 138 7.78 -19.13 6.89
CA GLU A 138 6.41 -19.56 7.14
C GLU A 138 5.41 -18.86 6.20
N PRO A 139 4.36 -19.57 5.73
CA PRO A 139 3.27 -18.97 4.98
C PRO A 139 2.54 -17.91 5.80
N LEU A 140 2.16 -16.81 5.14
CA LEU A 140 1.41 -15.72 5.76
C LEU A 140 -0.03 -15.71 5.23
N ARG A 141 -1.01 -15.67 6.14
CA ARG A 141 -2.42 -15.51 5.76
C ARG A 141 -2.71 -14.06 5.41
N LEU A 142 -3.33 -13.85 4.26
CA LEU A 142 -3.65 -12.53 3.73
C LEU A 142 -5.15 -12.29 3.67
N PHE A 143 -5.53 -11.03 3.75
CA PHE A 143 -6.92 -10.59 3.74
C PHE A 143 -7.09 -9.37 2.83
N ALA A 144 -8.12 -9.37 2.00
CA ALA A 144 -8.51 -8.19 1.24
C ALA A 144 -9.43 -7.32 2.09
N ALA A 145 -9.09 -6.05 2.30
CA ALA A 145 -9.99 -5.11 2.95
C ALA A 145 -11.21 -4.83 2.05
N LYS A 146 -12.40 -4.75 2.64
CA LYS A 146 -13.61 -4.31 1.95
C LYS A 146 -13.57 -2.80 1.86
N VAL A 147 -13.37 -2.31 0.64
CA VAL A 147 -13.39 -0.88 0.27
C VAL A 147 -14.79 -0.47 -0.11
#